data_AF-A0A165VZ72-F1
#
_entry.id   AF-A0A165VZ72-F1
#
_cell.length_a   1.000
_cell.length_b   1.000
_cell.length_c   1.000
_cell.angle_alpha   90.00
_cell.angle_beta   90.00
_cell.angle_gamma   90.00
#
_symmetry.space_group_name_H-M   'P 1'
#
loop_
_entity.id
_entity.type
_entity.pdbx_description
1 polymer ?
#
loop_
_entity_poly.entity_id
_entity_poly.type
_entity_poly.pdbx_seq_one_letter_code
_entity_poly.pdbx_strand_id
1 'polypeptide(L)'
;MAALALRQAPSLSSFSRISFLAPFLSSVSLVPSLFAPPSFRWTIPALQSLLDLFPPFVLAVPKKKTSHSRKRMRSANKGLKDKLNLVHCPGCGSPKLAHSLCPNCYSQLSRGWKQQMREQL
;
A
#
# COMPACT_ATOMS: atom_id res chain seq x y z
N MET A 1 39.37 14.39 -18.67
CA MET A 1 38.87 15.57 -19.42
C MET A 1 37.47 15.21 -19.91
N ALA A 2 36.35 15.82 -19.55
CA ALA A 2 36.03 16.97 -18.73
C ALA A 2 34.68 16.68 -18.03
N ALA A 3 34.56 17.05 -16.77
CA ALA A 3 33.30 17.00 -16.03
C ALA A 3 32.61 18.37 -16.17
N LEU A 4 31.41 18.41 -16.74
CA LEU A 4 30.57 19.61 -16.75
C LEU A 4 29.54 19.49 -15.62
N ALA A 5 29.87 20.14 -14.51
CA ALA A 5 28.92 20.48 -13.46
C ALA A 5 28.07 21.67 -13.94
N LEU A 6 26.75 21.50 -13.99
CA LEU A 6 25.83 22.63 -14.04
C LEU A 6 25.06 22.70 -12.72
N ARG A 7 25.36 23.78 -12.01
CA ARG A 7 24.74 24.25 -10.77
C ARG A 7 23.43 24.99 -11.10
N GLN A 8 22.44 24.77 -10.22
CA GLN A 8 21.57 25.76 -9.57
C GLN A 8 20.55 26.56 -10.41
N ALA A 9 19.27 26.45 -10.02
CA ALA A 9 18.59 27.49 -9.24
C ALA A 9 17.21 26.98 -8.73
N PRO A 10 16.93 27.02 -7.42
CA PRO A 10 15.56 26.96 -6.91
C PRO A 10 14.94 28.36 -6.95
N SER A 11 13.89 28.54 -7.73
CA SER A 11 13.11 29.78 -7.74
C SER A 11 12.35 29.93 -6.42
N LEU A 12 12.59 31.09 -5.81
CA LEU A 12 12.12 31.52 -4.51
C LEU A 12 10.60 31.44 -4.37
N SER A 13 10.19 30.90 -3.24
CA SER A 13 8.88 30.95 -2.63
C SER A 13 8.22 32.33 -2.74
N SER A 14 7.12 32.42 -3.48
CA SER A 14 6.26 33.61 -3.47
C SER A 14 5.31 33.51 -2.27
N PHE A 15 5.79 33.94 -1.11
CA PHE A 15 4.94 34.29 0.02
C PHE A 15 4.27 35.62 -0.29
N SER A 16 2.96 35.59 -0.58
CA SER A 16 2.16 36.81 -0.65
C SER A 16 1.00 36.78 0.34
N ARG A 17 1.28 37.47 1.45
CA ARG A 17 0.42 38.46 2.14
C ARG A 17 -0.90 37.95 2.71
N ILE A 18 -0.78 37.45 3.93
CA ILE A 18 -1.80 37.57 4.97
C ILE A 18 -2.19 39.06 5.08
N SER A 19 -3.44 39.38 4.80
CA SER A 19 -4.02 40.70 5.09
C SER A 19 -4.75 40.62 6.42
N PHE A 20 -4.14 41.18 7.45
CA PHE A 20 -4.77 41.49 8.74
C PHE A 20 -5.29 42.93 8.72
N LEU A 21 -6.42 43.13 9.42
CA LEU A 21 -7.14 44.35 9.86
C LEU A 21 -8.58 44.34 9.30
N ALA A 22 -9.58 43.80 10.02
CA ALA A 22 -10.30 44.33 11.20
C ALA A 22 -11.12 45.61 10.88
N PRO A 23 -12.17 45.99 11.63
CA PRO A 23 -13.06 45.27 12.56
C PRO A 23 -14.53 45.33 12.07
N PHE A 24 -15.51 44.83 12.83
CA PHE A 24 -16.72 45.57 13.23
C PHE A 24 -17.75 44.62 13.80
N LEU A 25 -18.07 44.87 15.08
CA LEU A 25 -19.19 44.32 15.79
C LEU A 25 -20.49 44.63 15.04
N SER A 26 -21.38 43.64 14.92
CA SER A 26 -22.82 43.89 14.78
C SER A 26 -23.60 42.66 15.24
N SER A 27 -24.21 42.83 16.42
CA SER A 27 -25.49 42.26 16.88
C SER A 27 -25.79 40.80 16.58
N VAL A 28 -25.61 40.00 17.64
CA VAL A 28 -26.36 38.79 17.95
C VAL A 28 -27.86 39.03 17.74
N SER A 29 -28.49 38.27 16.84
CA SER A 29 -29.94 38.07 16.81
C SER A 29 -30.20 36.59 17.01
N LEU A 30 -30.55 36.21 18.24
CA LEU A 30 -31.02 34.87 18.59
C LEU A 30 -32.47 34.73 18.12
N VAL A 31 -32.70 34.00 17.03
CA VAL A 31 -34.01 33.44 16.72
C VAL A 31 -33.91 31.92 16.89
N PRO A 32 -34.55 31.32 17.91
CA PRO A 32 -34.58 29.87 18.07
C PRO A 32 -35.69 29.29 17.20
N SER A 33 -35.39 29.01 15.92
CA SER A 33 -36.26 28.13 15.12
C SER A 33 -35.90 26.67 15.43
N LEU A 34 -36.46 26.17 16.53
CA LEU A 34 -36.44 24.76 16.86
C LEU A 34 -37.32 23.99 15.85
N PHE A 35 -36.73 22.94 15.28
CA PHE A 35 -37.43 21.82 14.60
C PHE A 35 -38.20 22.16 13.32
N ALA A 36 -37.46 22.44 12.24
CA ALA A 36 -37.82 21.92 10.94
C ALA A 36 -37.02 20.62 10.71
N PRO A 37 -37.64 19.47 10.38
CA PRO A 37 -36.87 18.30 9.99
C PRO A 37 -36.00 18.69 8.80
N PRO A 38 -34.73 18.27 8.72
CA PRO A 38 -33.96 18.49 7.51
C PRO A 38 -34.69 17.72 6.41
N SER A 39 -35.47 18.44 5.60
CA SER A 39 -35.98 17.93 4.34
C SER A 39 -34.77 17.33 3.66
N PHE A 40 -34.75 16.02 3.51
CA PHE A 40 -33.67 15.29 2.86
C PHE A 40 -33.70 15.72 1.41
N ARG A 41 -33.11 16.89 1.13
CA ARG A 41 -32.94 17.40 -0.20
C ARG A 41 -31.93 16.43 -0.78
N TRP A 42 -32.40 15.56 -1.65
CA TRP A 42 -31.55 14.98 -2.68
C TRP A 42 -31.04 16.17 -3.52
N THR A 43 -30.08 16.90 -2.97
CA THR A 43 -29.22 17.77 -3.75
C THR A 43 -28.40 16.81 -4.57
N ILE A 44 -28.94 16.44 -5.73
CA ILE A 44 -28.15 15.96 -6.84
C ILE A 44 -27.02 17.00 -6.93
N PRO A 45 -25.76 16.65 -6.61
CA PRO A 45 -24.68 17.60 -6.72
C PRO A 45 -24.77 18.14 -8.13
N ALA A 46 -24.81 19.46 -8.28
CA ALA A 46 -24.90 20.09 -9.59
C ALA A 46 -23.74 19.55 -10.42
N LEU A 47 -24.02 18.57 -11.28
CA LEU A 47 -23.09 18.04 -12.26
C LEU A 47 -22.93 19.17 -13.27
N GLN A 48 -22.05 20.11 -12.94
CA GLN A 48 -21.79 21.29 -13.76
C GLN A 48 -21.25 20.87 -15.14
N SER A 49 -20.69 19.66 -15.24
CA SER A 49 -20.16 19.09 -16.47
C SER A 49 -20.47 17.59 -16.58
N LEU A 50 -20.79 17.12 -17.78
CA LEU A 50 -20.97 15.69 -18.11
C LEU A 50 -19.70 14.87 -17.77
N LEU A 51 -18.53 15.51 -17.73
CA LEU A 51 -17.27 14.92 -17.28
C LEU A 51 -17.29 14.45 -15.81
N ASP A 52 -18.04 15.10 -14.92
CA ASP A 52 -18.14 14.72 -13.50
C ASP A 52 -19.02 13.48 -13.29
N LEU A 53 -19.83 13.12 -14.29
CA LEU A 53 -20.63 11.90 -14.30
C LEU A 53 -19.78 10.68 -14.67
N PHE A 54 -18.65 10.88 -15.37
CA PHE A 54 -17.77 9.77 -15.74
C PHE A 54 -16.79 9.48 -14.61
N PRO A 55 -16.96 8.35 -13.92
CA PRO A 55 -16.06 7.98 -12.85
C PRO A 55 -14.64 7.78 -13.40
N PRO A 56 -13.60 8.12 -12.61
CA PRO A 56 -12.20 8.10 -13.05
C PRO A 56 -11.73 6.74 -13.55
N PHE A 57 -12.46 5.66 -13.26
CA PHE A 57 -12.20 4.33 -13.80
C PHE A 57 -12.34 4.26 -15.33
N VAL A 58 -13.19 5.07 -15.96
CA VAL A 58 -13.37 5.07 -17.43
C VAL A 58 -12.14 5.66 -18.12
N LEU A 59 -11.48 6.63 -17.47
CA LEU A 59 -10.24 7.24 -17.96
C LEU A 59 -9.00 6.39 -17.65
N ALA A 60 -9.05 5.54 -16.61
CA ALA A 60 -7.94 4.70 -16.17
C ALA A 60 -7.84 3.32 -16.87
N VAL A 61 -8.48 3.15 -18.03
CA VAL A 61 -8.46 1.89 -18.79
C VAL A 61 -7.24 1.83 -19.73
N PRO A 62 -6.55 0.67 -19.86
CA PRO A 62 -5.50 0.50 -20.86
C PRO A 62 -6.04 0.76 -22.27
N LYS A 63 -5.51 1.78 -22.94
CA LYS A 63 -5.94 2.20 -24.28
C LYS A 63 -5.79 1.10 -25.34
N LYS A 64 -4.81 0.20 -25.18
CA LYS A 64 -4.47 -0.86 -26.13
C LYS A 64 -4.05 -2.13 -25.40
N LYS A 65 -4.32 -3.28 -26.03
CA LYS A 65 -3.84 -4.60 -25.57
C LYS A 65 -2.31 -4.62 -25.59
N THR A 66 -1.70 -5.13 -24.52
CA THR A 66 -0.24 -5.28 -24.47
C THR A 66 0.23 -6.39 -25.41
N SER A 67 1.28 -6.15 -26.20
CA SER A 67 1.86 -7.17 -27.08
C SER A 67 2.45 -8.34 -26.29
N HIS A 68 2.56 -9.50 -26.95
CA HIS A 68 3.14 -10.71 -26.33
C HIS A 68 4.55 -10.46 -25.78
N SER A 69 5.40 -9.76 -26.55
CA SER A 69 6.76 -9.39 -26.12
C SER A 69 6.76 -8.52 -24.85
N ARG A 70 5.97 -7.44 -24.82
CA ARG A 70 5.89 -6.55 -23.63
C ARG A 70 5.31 -7.26 -22.41
N LYS A 71 4.42 -8.24 -22.59
CA LYS A 71 3.95 -9.11 -21.49
C LYS A 71 5.08 -10.01 -20.97
N ARG A 72 5.81 -10.69 -21.86
CA ARG A 72 6.88 -11.63 -21.49
C ARG A 72 8.07 -10.93 -20.82
N MET A 73 8.47 -9.76 -21.31
CA MET A 73 9.53 -8.95 -20.68
C MET A 73 9.15 -8.54 -19.24
N ARG A 74 7.90 -8.14 -19.00
CA ARG A 74 7.42 -7.80 -17.65
C ARG A 74 7.39 -9.00 -16.70
N SER A 75 7.16 -10.21 -17.20
CA SER A 75 7.16 -11.44 -16.38
C SER A 75 8.55 -12.02 -16.15
N ALA A 76 9.55 -11.67 -16.97
CA ALA A 76 10.88 -12.29 -16.92
C ALA A 76 11.56 -12.13 -15.54
N ASN A 77 11.33 -11.01 -14.86
CA ASN A 77 11.96 -10.72 -13.57
C ASN A 77 11.29 -11.42 -12.37
N LYS A 78 10.24 -12.23 -12.61
CA LYS A 78 9.44 -12.89 -11.55
C LYS A 78 9.83 -14.34 -11.30
N GLY A 79 11.05 -14.74 -11.66
CA GLY A 79 11.56 -16.09 -11.42
C GLY A 79 11.71 -16.42 -9.93
N LEU A 80 11.62 -17.71 -9.59
CA LEU A 80 11.94 -18.18 -8.24
C LEU A 80 13.44 -17.99 -8.00
N LYS A 81 13.78 -17.39 -6.85
CA LYS A 81 15.18 -17.22 -6.44
C LYS A 81 15.68 -18.50 -5.78
N ASP A 82 16.90 -18.90 -6.12
CA ASP A 82 17.54 -20.04 -5.49
C ASP A 82 17.82 -19.79 -4.00
N LYS A 83 17.62 -20.82 -3.19
CA LYS A 83 17.89 -20.76 -1.75
C LYS A 83 19.30 -21.28 -1.50
N LEU A 84 20.22 -20.36 -1.19
CA LEU A 84 21.62 -20.68 -0.84
C LEU A 84 21.81 -21.05 0.64
N ASN A 85 20.77 -20.89 1.45
CA ASN A 85 20.82 -21.05 2.91
C ASN A 85 20.60 -22.50 3.36
N LEU A 86 21.16 -23.47 2.64
CA LEU A 86 21.05 -24.90 2.98
C LEU A 86 22.36 -25.38 3.62
N VAL A 87 22.24 -26.02 4.78
CA VAL A 87 23.37 -26.56 5.56
C VAL A 87 23.05 -27.99 5.98
N HIS A 88 24.06 -28.83 6.17
CA HIS A 88 23.87 -30.19 6.69
C HIS A 88 23.48 -30.17 8.17
N CYS A 89 22.55 -31.05 8.54
CA CYS A 89 22.17 -31.24 9.94
C CYS A 89 23.26 -31.99 10.72
N PRO A 90 23.68 -31.52 11.91
CA PRO A 90 24.70 -32.20 12.71
C PRO A 90 24.24 -33.54 13.30
N GLY A 91 22.94 -33.78 13.42
CA GLY A 91 22.41 -35.04 13.97
C GLY A 91 22.22 -36.13 12.91
N CYS A 92 21.56 -35.82 11.79
CA CYS A 92 21.18 -36.82 10.78
C CYS A 92 21.84 -36.63 9.41
N GLY A 93 22.66 -35.59 9.20
CA GLY A 93 23.32 -35.29 7.91
C GLY A 93 22.41 -34.75 6.80
N SER A 94 21.08 -34.85 6.93
CA SER A 94 20.14 -34.34 5.92
C SER A 94 20.24 -32.81 5.73
N PRO A 95 19.97 -32.30 4.51
CA PRO A 95 19.99 -30.86 4.26
C PRO A 95 18.84 -30.17 5.01
N LYS A 96 19.17 -29.07 5.68
CA LYS A 96 18.20 -28.23 6.40
C LYS A 96 18.44 -26.76 6.08
N LEU A 97 17.46 -25.92 6.41
CA LEU A 97 17.62 -24.46 6.32
C LEU A 97 18.56 -23.97 7.44
N ALA A 98 19.39 -22.98 7.10
CA ALA A 98 20.21 -22.26 8.08
C ALA A 98 19.32 -21.62 9.16
N HIS A 99 19.82 -21.60 10.41
CA HIS A 99 19.10 -21.09 11.59
C HIS A 99 17.73 -21.72 11.87
N SER A 100 17.41 -22.85 11.25
CA SER A 100 16.17 -23.60 11.47
C SER A 100 16.45 -24.97 12.06
N LEU A 101 15.47 -25.51 12.79
CA LEU A 101 15.48 -26.89 13.25
C LEU A 101 15.36 -27.84 12.05
N CYS A 102 16.01 -29.01 12.14
CA CYS A 102 15.91 -30.01 11.08
C CYS A 102 14.49 -30.61 11.09
N PRO A 103 13.77 -30.61 9.94
CA PRO A 103 12.42 -31.15 9.88
C PRO A 103 12.39 -32.66 10.16
N ASN A 104 13.41 -33.40 9.71
CA ASN A 104 13.48 -34.84 9.91
C ASN A 104 13.69 -35.20 11.40
N CYS A 105 14.74 -34.67 12.03
CA CYS A 105 15.00 -34.91 13.45
C CYS A 105 13.82 -34.48 14.33
N TYR A 106 13.25 -33.30 14.07
CA TYR A 106 12.10 -32.81 14.83
C TYR A 106 10.87 -33.73 14.66
N SER A 107 10.61 -34.23 13.45
CA SER A 107 9.51 -35.17 13.20
C SER A 107 9.70 -36.51 13.92
N GLN A 108 10.93 -37.02 13.99
CA GLN A 108 11.23 -38.27 14.69
C GLN A 108 11.07 -38.12 16.20
N LEU A 109 11.67 -37.07 16.77
CA LEU A 109 11.58 -36.77 18.21
C LEU A 109 10.13 -36.56 18.64
N SER A 110 9.38 -35.75 17.90
CA SER A 110 7.98 -35.48 18.22
C SER A 110 7.08 -36.71 18.13
N ARG A 111 7.35 -37.64 17.18
CA ARG A 111 6.64 -38.92 17.10
C ARG A 111 6.96 -39.82 18.29
N GLY A 112 8.23 -39.91 18.67
CA GLY A 112 8.66 -40.69 19.83
C GLY A 112 8.01 -40.20 21.13
N TRP A 113 8.05 -38.89 21.41
CA TRP A 113 7.39 -38.32 22.58
C TRP A 113 5.89 -38.58 22.60
N LYS A 114 5.21 -38.49 21.45
CA LYS A 114 3.77 -38.79 21.36
C LYS A 114 3.44 -40.27 21.61
N GLN A 115 4.32 -41.19 21.22
CA GLN A 115 4.15 -42.61 21.49
C GLN A 115 4.30 -42.89 22.99
N GLN A 116 5.35 -42.37 23.61
CA GLN A 116 5.57 -42.49 25.06
C GLN A 116 4.39 -41.94 25.87
N MET A 117 3.87 -40.77 25.51
CA MET A 117 2.70 -40.18 26.17
C MET A 117 1.43 -41.03 26.00
N ARG A 118 1.30 -41.77 24.89
CA ARG A 118 0.16 -42.67 24.65
C ARG A 118 0.28 -43.96 25.44
N GLU A 119 1.48 -44.50 25.57
CA GLU A 119 1.75 -45.74 26.32
C GLU A 119 1.57 -45.55 27.84
N GLN A 120 1.66 -44.32 28.34
CA GLN A 120 1.46 -43.97 29.75
C GLN A 120 -0.01 -43.78 30.16
N LEU A 121 -0.93 -43.73 29.19
CA LEU A 121 -2.38 -43.63 29.40
C LEU A 121 -3.00 -45.04 29.37
#